data_AF-A0A379W6Q5-F1
#
_entry.id   AF-A0A379W6Q5-F1
#
_cell.length_a   1.000
_cell.length_b   1.000
_cell.length_c   1.000
_cell.angle_alpha   90.00
_cell.angle_beta   90.00
_cell.angle_gamma   90.00
#
_symmetry.space_group_name_H-M   'P 1'
#
loop_
_entity.id
_entity.type
_entity.pdbx_description
1 polymer ?
#
loop_
_entity_poly.entity_id
_entity_poly.type
_entity_poly.pdbx_seq_one_letter_code
_entity_poly.pdbx_strand_id
1 'polypeptide(L)'
;MSQTITLIKDKILSDNYFTLRNITYDLTRRNGEVIRHRREVYDRGNGATILLYNSTKKTVVLVRQFRVATWVNGNQDGMLIETCAACLITTSRRSVSVKRPLKRQGMTLVRYARYLSCICRQAASRS
;
A
#
# COMPACT_ATOMS: atom_id res chain seq x y z
N MET A 1 26.18 -5.62 6.62
CA MET A 1 26.37 -6.12 5.25
C MET A 1 25.02 -6.56 4.71
N SER A 2 24.59 -6.02 3.56
CA SER A 2 23.39 -6.50 2.87
C SER A 2 23.67 -7.88 2.28
N GLN A 3 22.68 -8.78 2.37
CA GLN A 3 22.75 -10.07 1.67
C GLN A 3 22.74 -9.80 0.16
N THR A 4 23.51 -10.57 -0.61
CA THR A 4 23.49 -10.48 -2.07
C THR A 4 22.23 -11.19 -2.58
N ILE A 5 21.47 -10.51 -3.43
CA ILE A 5 20.24 -11.01 -4.03
C ILE A 5 20.41 -10.98 -5.54
N THR A 6 20.29 -12.13 -6.19
CA THR A 6 20.36 -12.24 -7.65
C THR A 6 19.00 -12.66 -8.19
N LEU A 7 18.42 -11.86 -9.08
CA LEU A 7 17.19 -12.21 -9.78
C LEU A 7 17.48 -13.28 -10.83
N ILE A 8 16.79 -14.41 -10.76
CA ILE A 8 16.95 -15.53 -11.71
C ILE A 8 15.84 -15.54 -12.74
N LYS A 9 14.59 -15.33 -12.31
CA LYS A 9 13.43 -15.36 -13.19
C LYS A 9 12.34 -14.45 -12.66
N ASP A 10 11.74 -13.68 -13.56
CA ASP A 10 10.51 -12.96 -13.32
C ASP A 10 9.46 -13.43 -14.34
N LYS A 11 8.40 -14.09 -13.87
CA LYS A 11 7.29 -14.55 -14.70
C LYS A 11 6.02 -13.85 -14.29
N ILE A 12 5.38 -13.16 -15.22
CA ILE A 12 4.03 -12.61 -15.02
C ILE A 12 3.04 -13.79 -15.00
N LEU A 13 2.28 -13.90 -13.90
CA LEU A 13 1.20 -14.88 -13.74
C LEU A 13 -0.15 -14.30 -14.15
N SER A 14 -0.38 -13.02 -13.89
CA SER A 14 -1.59 -12.30 -14.28
C SER A 14 -1.26 -10.82 -14.51
N ASP A 15 -1.86 -10.22 -15.53
CA ASP A 15 -1.70 -8.79 -15.83
C ASP A 15 -3.04 -8.19 -16.26
N ASN A 16 -3.98 -8.18 -15.32
CA ASN A 16 -5.29 -7.57 -15.54
C ASN A 16 -5.23 -6.09 -15.15
N TYR A 17 -5.67 -5.77 -13.95
CA TYR A 17 -5.59 -4.40 -13.41
C TYR A 17 -4.31 -4.14 -12.61
N PHE A 18 -3.78 -5.19 -11.98
CA PHE A 18 -2.55 -5.19 -11.22
C PHE A 18 -1.73 -6.42 -11.62
N THR A 19 -0.41 -6.28 -11.61
CA THR A 19 0.48 -7.34 -12.09
C THR A 19 0.80 -8.30 -10.94
N LEU A 20 0.48 -9.59 -11.14
CA LEU A 20 0.94 -10.68 -10.28
C LEU A 20 2.17 -11.32 -10.93
N ARG A 21 3.29 -11.38 -10.21
CA ARG A 21 4.56 -11.94 -10.67
C ARG A 21 4.95 -13.14 -9.81
N ASN A 22 5.56 -14.14 -10.42
CA ASN A 22 6.27 -15.22 -9.73
C ASN A 22 7.77 -14.99 -9.91
N ILE A 23 8.41 -14.52 -8.84
CA ILE A 23 9.81 -14.12 -8.81
C ILE A 23 10.63 -15.26 -8.22
N THR A 24 11.61 -15.73 -9.00
CA THR A 24 12.65 -16.64 -8.54
C THR A 24 13.94 -15.86 -8.35
N TYR A 25 14.50 -15.90 -7.15
CA TYR A 25 15.75 -15.22 -6.81
C TYR A 25 16.63 -16.11 -5.94
N ASP A 26 17.94 -15.91 -6.06
CA ASP A 26 18.93 -16.58 -5.25
C ASP A 26 19.40 -15.60 -4.16
N LEU A 27 19.38 -16.07 -2.90
CA LEU A 27 19.80 -15.32 -1.73
C LEU A 27 21.11 -15.91 -1.18
N THR A 28 22.17 -15.11 -1.19
CA THR A 28 23.45 -15.51 -0.59
C THR A 28 23.43 -15.18 0.90
N ARG A 29 23.43 -16.23 1.73
CA ARG A 29 23.51 -16.11 3.18
C ARG A 29 24.91 -15.68 3.61
N ARG A 30 25.05 -15.27 4.88
CA ARG A 30 26.34 -14.80 5.44
C ARG A 30 27.43 -15.88 5.46
N ASN A 31 27.04 -17.15 5.45
CA ASN A 31 27.92 -18.32 5.38
C ASN A 31 28.37 -18.66 3.93
N GLY A 32 27.98 -17.86 2.93
CA GLY A 32 28.29 -18.12 1.52
C GLY A 32 27.33 -19.12 0.83
N GLU A 33 26.40 -19.71 1.57
CA GLU A 33 25.38 -20.60 1.01
C GLU A 33 24.39 -19.80 0.14
N VAL A 34 24.13 -20.30 -1.07
CA VAL A 34 23.17 -19.71 -2.01
C VAL A 34 21.88 -20.51 -1.98
N ILE A 35 20.77 -19.87 -1.64
CA ILE A 35 19.45 -20.51 -1.57
C ILE A 35 18.51 -19.90 -2.60
N ARG A 36 17.89 -20.77 -3.39
CA ARG A 36 16.88 -20.39 -4.37
C ARG A 36 15.51 -20.28 -3.73
N HIS A 37 14.91 -19.11 -3.82
CA HIS A 37 13.55 -18.83 -3.37
C HIS A 37 12.64 -18.57 -4.56
N ARG A 38 11.36 -18.96 -4.40
CA ARG A 38 10.26 -18.62 -5.31
C ARG A 38 9.18 -17.92 -4.51
N ARG A 39 8.72 -16.76 -4.99
CA ARG A 39 7.70 -15.95 -4.31
C ARG A 39 6.73 -15.36 -5.32
N GLU A 40 5.44 -15.47 -5.01
CA GLU A 40 4.42 -14.68 -5.70
C GLU A 40 4.39 -13.27 -5.11
N VAL A 41 4.50 -12.28 -6.00
CA VAL A 41 4.55 -10.87 -5.66
C VAL A 41 3.43 -10.17 -6.41
N TYR A 42 2.46 -9.67 -5.66
CA TYR A 42 1.35 -8.91 -6.21
C TYR A 42 1.65 -7.41 -6.17
N ASP A 43 1.86 -6.81 -7.32
CA ASP A 43 2.19 -5.40 -7.46
C ASP A 43 0.93 -4.54 -7.67
N ARG A 44 0.53 -3.84 -6.61
CA ARG A 44 -0.63 -2.94 -6.60
C ARG A 44 -0.24 -1.45 -6.74
N GLY A 45 1.04 -1.16 -6.94
CA GLY A 45 1.59 0.19 -6.85
C GLY A 45 1.68 0.72 -5.41
N ASN A 46 2.08 1.99 -5.30
CA ASN A 46 2.28 2.65 -4.01
C ASN A 46 1.05 3.46 -3.60
N GLY A 47 0.68 3.37 -2.32
CA GLY A 47 -0.36 4.18 -1.71
C GLY A 47 0.20 5.23 -0.75
N ALA A 48 -0.56 6.29 -0.52
CA ALA A 48 -0.34 7.24 0.57
C ALA A 48 -1.63 7.40 1.38
N THR A 49 -1.48 7.59 2.69
CA THR A 49 -2.60 7.89 3.59
C THR A 49 -2.33 9.12 4.43
N ILE A 50 -3.39 9.79 4.86
CA ILE A 50 -3.33 10.94 5.76
C ILE A 50 -4.26 10.68 6.96
N LEU A 51 -3.73 10.96 8.15
CA LEU A 51 -4.51 11.03 9.38
C LEU A 51 -4.72 12.50 9.73
N LEU A 52 -5.98 12.92 9.80
CA LEU A 52 -6.34 14.27 10.24
C LEU A 52 -6.62 14.23 11.74
N TYR A 53 -5.91 15.04 12.51
CA TYR A 53 -6.06 15.14 13.96
C TYR A 53 -6.32 16.59 14.37
N ASN A 54 -7.29 16.79 15.26
CA ASN A 54 -7.60 18.07 15.88
C ASN A 54 -7.02 18.09 17.30
N SER A 55 -6.02 18.94 17.54
CA SER A 55 -5.33 19.03 18.83
C SER A 55 -6.19 19.64 19.94
N THR A 56 -7.07 20.59 19.63
CA THR A 56 -7.93 21.26 20.60
C THR A 56 -9.04 20.33 21.10
N LYS A 57 -9.71 19.64 20.15
CA LYS A 57 -10.82 18.73 20.48
C LYS A 57 -10.34 17.31 20.81
N LYS A 58 -9.05 17.00 20.59
CA LYS A 58 -8.47 15.65 20.70
C LYS A 58 -9.23 14.60 19.86
N THR A 59 -9.69 14.99 18.68
CA THR A 59 -10.48 14.12 17.77
C THR A 59 -9.71 13.80 16.49
N VAL A 60 -9.98 12.64 15.89
CA VAL A 60 -9.48 12.24 14.56
C VAL A 60 -10.61 12.18 13.54
N VAL A 61 -10.28 12.40 12.27
CA VAL A 61 -11.21 12.18 11.15
C VAL A 61 -10.82 10.90 10.43
N LEU A 62 -11.79 9.99 10.32
CA LEU A 62 -11.69 8.72 9.61
C LEU A 62 -12.82 8.63 8.59
N VAL A 63 -12.68 7.71 7.63
CA VAL A 63 -13.70 7.40 6.63
C VAL A 63 -14.18 5.97 6.80
N ARG A 64 -15.45 5.72 6.49
CA ARG A 64 -16.02 4.37 6.46
C ARG A 64 -16.44 4.06 5.03
N GLN A 65 -15.84 3.04 4.43
CA GLN A 65 -16.08 2.67 3.02
C GLN A 65 -16.16 1.15 2.87
N PHE A 66 -16.91 0.68 1.87
CA PHE A 66 -16.98 -0.74 1.55
C PHE A 66 -15.67 -1.22 0.88
N ARG A 67 -15.12 -2.33 1.37
CA ARG A 67 -13.93 -3.00 0.83
C ARG A 67 -14.25 -4.48 0.59
N VAL A 68 -14.42 -4.84 -0.68
CA VAL A 68 -14.71 -6.24 -1.07
C VAL A 68 -13.71 -7.26 -0.49
N ALA A 69 -12.44 -6.90 -0.39
CA ALA A 69 -11.40 -7.80 0.12
C ALA A 69 -11.56 -8.16 1.61
N THR A 70 -12.14 -7.27 2.43
CA THR A 70 -12.42 -7.58 3.84
C THR A 70 -13.72 -8.37 3.95
N TRP A 71 -14.70 -8.05 3.10
CA TRP A 71 -15.96 -8.79 3.04
C TRP A 71 -15.75 -10.28 2.76
N VAL A 72 -14.98 -10.61 1.72
CA VAL A 72 -14.66 -12.02 1.39
C VAL A 72 -13.80 -12.72 2.45
N ASN A 73 -13.17 -11.96 3.35
CA ASN A 73 -12.29 -12.46 4.40
C ASN A 73 -12.93 -12.38 5.81
N GLY A 74 -14.27 -12.42 5.88
CA GLY A 74 -15.01 -12.54 7.15
C GLY A 74 -15.54 -11.24 7.75
N ASN A 75 -15.40 -10.09 7.07
CA ASN A 75 -16.05 -8.85 7.51
C ASN A 75 -17.52 -8.82 7.04
N GLN A 76 -18.48 -8.97 7.96
CA GLN A 76 -19.89 -9.20 7.64
C GLN A 76 -20.52 -8.13 6.73
N ASP A 77 -20.27 -6.85 6.99
CA ASP A 77 -20.82 -5.73 6.20
C ASP A 77 -19.83 -5.21 5.14
N GLY A 78 -18.59 -5.73 5.14
CA GLY A 78 -17.50 -5.27 4.28
C GLY A 78 -17.08 -3.82 4.50
N MET A 79 -17.64 -3.11 5.47
CA MET A 79 -17.32 -1.72 5.74
C MET A 79 -16.05 -1.65 6.59
N LEU A 80 -15.07 -0.86 6.15
CA LEU A 80 -13.84 -0.65 6.88
C LEU A 80 -13.71 0.82 7.28
N ILE A 81 -13.37 1.05 8.55
CA ILE A 81 -12.98 2.38 9.04
C ILE A 81 -11.49 2.53 8.74
N GLU A 82 -11.16 3.55 7.95
CA GLU A 82 -9.81 3.79 7.44
C GLU A 82 -9.41 5.25 7.60
N THR A 83 -8.11 5.51 7.62
CA THR A 83 -7.57 6.85 7.38
C THR A 83 -7.78 7.21 5.90
N CYS A 84 -8.00 8.48 5.60
CA CYS A 84 -8.15 8.94 4.22
C CYS A 84 -6.94 8.51 3.38
N ALA A 85 -7.14 7.65 2.38
CA ALA A 85 -6.07 7.11 1.55
C ALA A 85 -6.29 7.42 0.07
N ALA A 86 -5.19 7.62 -0.66
CA ALA A 86 -5.18 7.87 -2.10
C ALA A 86 -4.06 7.04 -2.76
N CYS A 87 -4.36 6.47 -3.93
CA CYS A 87 -3.32 5.84 -4.77
C CYS A 87 -2.41 6.92 -5.36
N LEU A 88 -1.10 6.68 -5.35
CA LEU A 88 -0.14 7.58 -5.98
C LEU A 88 -0.14 7.35 -7.48
N ILE A 89 -0.82 8.21 -8.23
CA ILE A 89 -0.64 8.31 -9.68
C ILE A 89 0.60 9.16 -9.93
N THR A 90 1.60 8.59 -10.58
CA THR A 90 2.84 9.25 -11.00
C THR A 90 2.57 10.19 -12.17
N THR A 91 1.80 11.26 -11.95
CA THR A 91 1.90 12.46 -12.78
C THR A 91 2.98 13.35 -12.16
N SER A 92 3.94 13.72 -12.99
CA SER A 92 5.18 14.42 -12.69
C SER A 92 5.08 15.57 -11.66
N ARG A 93 6.15 15.66 -10.86
CA ARG A 93 6.56 16.76 -9.96
C ARG A 93 5.63 17.12 -8.79
N ARG A 94 6.19 16.88 -7.58
CA ARG A 94 5.93 17.60 -6.31
C ARG A 94 4.45 17.81 -5.97
N SER A 95 3.79 16.75 -5.55
CA SER A 95 2.94 16.68 -4.35
C SER A 95 2.00 15.49 -4.50
N VAL A 96 1.97 14.65 -3.48
CA VAL A 96 0.88 13.67 -3.33
C VAL A 96 -0.42 14.48 -3.28
N SER A 97 -1.22 14.40 -4.34
CA SER A 97 -2.45 15.17 -4.46
C SER A 97 -3.57 14.51 -3.65
N VAL A 98 -3.44 14.49 -2.31
CA VAL A 98 -4.52 14.06 -1.39
C VAL A 98 -5.76 14.98 -1.50
N LYS A 99 -5.61 16.14 -2.16
CA LYS A 99 -6.70 17.10 -2.41
C LYS A 99 -7.90 16.53 -3.18
N ARG A 100 -7.70 15.56 -4.08
CA ARG A 100 -8.80 15.04 -4.93
C ARG A 100 -9.81 14.16 -4.17
N PRO A 101 -9.42 13.16 -3.36
CA PRO A 101 -10.38 12.34 -2.62
C PRO A 101 -11.16 13.13 -1.56
N LEU A 102 -10.54 14.14 -0.91
CA LEU A 102 -11.20 14.99 0.10
C LEU A 102 -12.36 15.82 -0.48
N LYS A 103 -12.19 16.39 -1.67
CA LYS A 103 -13.25 17.14 -2.36
C LYS A 103 -14.45 16.26 -2.74
N ARG A 104 -14.21 15.00 -3.13
CA ARG A 104 -15.28 14.07 -3.53
C ARG A 104 -16.11 13.56 -2.34
N GLN A 105 -15.59 13.70 -1.12
CA GLN A 105 -16.28 13.33 0.13
C GLN A 105 -16.87 14.54 0.86
N GLY A 106 -16.91 15.72 0.24
CA GLY A 106 -17.51 16.93 0.84
C GLY A 106 -16.70 17.54 2.00
N MET A 107 -15.43 17.15 2.17
CA MET A 107 -14.59 17.62 3.28
C MET A 107 -13.76 18.85 2.87
N THR A 108 -14.09 20.01 3.45
CA THR A 108 -13.27 21.25 3.34
C THR A 108 -12.09 21.19 4.31
N LEU A 109 -10.86 21.33 3.80
CA LEU A 109 -9.64 21.34 4.59
C LEU A 109 -9.58 22.57 5.50
N VAL A 110 -9.81 22.38 6.80
CA VAL A 110 -9.50 23.38 7.82
C VAL A 110 -8.06 23.14 8.28
N ARG A 111 -7.16 24.02 7.81
CA ARG A 111 -5.81 24.35 8.27
C ARG A 111 -5.06 23.33 9.17
N TYR A 112 -3.87 22.94 8.69
CA TYR A 112 -2.81 22.16 9.36
C TYR A 112 -3.15 20.73 9.81
N ALA A 113 -3.12 19.80 8.85
CA ALA A 113 -2.87 18.39 9.14
C ALA A 113 -1.35 18.12 9.11
N ARG A 114 -0.80 17.58 10.19
CA ARG A 114 0.57 17.06 10.20
C ARG A 114 0.62 15.80 9.31
N TYR A 115 1.53 15.80 8.34
CA TYR A 115 1.82 14.63 7.51
C TYR A 115 2.53 13.58 8.36
N LEU A 116 1.86 12.47 8.69
CA LEU A 116 2.56 11.22 8.97
C LEU A 116 2.62 10.43 7.67
N SER A 117 3.79 10.41 7.04
CA SER A 117 4.04 9.58 5.85
C SER A 117 3.94 8.10 6.24
N CYS A 118 2.97 7.38 5.67
CA CYS A 118 2.97 5.93 5.69
C CYS A 118 2.96 5.44 4.24
N ILE A 119 4.07 4.83 3.81
CA ILE A 119 4.16 4.09 2.55
C ILE A 119 3.65 2.68 2.86
N CYS A 120 2.40 2.40 2.48
CA CYS A 120 1.87 1.05 2.59
C CYS A 120 2.29 0.26 1.34
N ARG A 121 3.39 -0.49 1.43
CA ARG A 121 3.64 -1.60 0.50
C ARG A 121 2.81 -2.79 0.97
N GLN A 122 1.64 -2.99 0.38
CA GLN A 122 0.88 -4.22 0.59
C GLN A 122 1.45 -5.32 -0.31
N ALA A 123 2.61 -5.84 0.07
CA ALA A 123 3.12 -7.09 -0.49
C ALA A 123 2.47 -8.24 0.30
N ALA A 124 1.43 -8.84 -0.27
CA ALA A 124 0.90 -10.10 0.25
C ALA A 124 1.78 -11.24 -0.26
N SER A 125 2.74 -11.71 0.55
CA SER A 125 3.44 -12.97 0.30
C SER A 125 2.75 -14.08 1.12
N ARG A 126 2.10 -15.04 0.47
CA ARG A 126 1.78 -16.31 1.13
C ARG A 126 3.05 -17.16 1.15
N SER A 127 3.35 -17.73 2.32
CA SER A 127 4.49 -18.63 2.56
C SER A 127 4.15 -20.05 2.14
#